data_AF-A0A512HCM2-F1
#
_entry.id   AF-A0A512HCM2-F1
#
_cell.length_a   1.000
_cell.length_b   1.000
_cell.length_c   1.000
_cell.angle_alpha   90.00
_cell.angle_beta   90.00
_cell.angle_gamma   90.00
#
_symmetry.space_group_name_H-M   'P 1'
#
loop_
_entity.id
_entity.type
_entity.pdbx_description
1 polymer ?
#
loop_
_entity_poly.entity_id
_entity_poly.type
_entity_poly.pdbx_seq_one_letter_code
_entity_poly.pdbx_strand_id
1 'polypeptide(L)'
;MRPALCLLLLLPLALAACQPKPSPSATQGQSALDVMERVAVGANNCWIKSGDPAFKAYSMAPELNSFSGKPRILLVRRGSSDIRPLLVVQAEGRPARVEAFGPMMNEPLSARIAADVSRWSKGSKGC
;
A
#
# COMPACT_ATOMS: atom_id res chain seq x y z
N MET A 1 3.73 -70.44 -46.89
CA MET A 1 3.22 -69.30 -47.68
C MET A 1 2.02 -68.70 -46.96
N ARG A 2 2.11 -67.41 -46.58
CA ARG A 2 1.05 -66.48 -46.11
C ARG A 2 0.33 -66.80 -44.77
N PRO A 3 -0.17 -65.79 -44.01
CA PRO A 3 0.16 -64.36 -43.99
C PRO A 3 0.41 -63.81 -42.57
N ALA A 4 1.01 -62.62 -42.53
CA ALA A 4 1.17 -61.79 -41.35
C ALA A 4 -0.19 -61.39 -40.74
N LEU A 5 -0.28 -61.40 -39.42
CA LEU A 5 -1.29 -60.64 -38.68
C LEU A 5 -0.56 -59.72 -37.68
N CYS A 6 -0.19 -58.54 -38.19
CA CYS A 6 0.07 -57.37 -37.36
C CYS A 6 -1.26 -56.95 -36.73
N LEU A 7 -1.40 -57.06 -35.41
CA LEU A 7 -2.41 -56.31 -34.69
C LEU A 7 -1.72 -55.43 -33.65
N LEU A 8 -1.51 -54.20 -34.08
CA LEU A 8 -1.10 -53.04 -33.31
C LEU A 8 -2.07 -52.81 -32.14
N LEU A 9 -1.61 -53.04 -30.91
CA LEU A 9 -2.27 -52.53 -29.69
C LEU A 9 -1.45 -51.34 -29.17
N LEU A 10 -1.73 -50.15 -29.69
CA LEU A 10 -1.21 -48.88 -29.18
C LEU A 10 -2.21 -48.19 -28.24
N LEU A 11 -1.74 -47.98 -27.01
CA LEU A 11 -1.96 -46.86 -26.06
C LEU A 11 -3.37 -46.31 -25.77
N PRO A 12 -3.73 -46.24 -24.47
CA PRO A 12 -4.46 -45.13 -23.91
C PRO A 12 -3.53 -44.30 -23.00
N LEU A 13 -2.80 -43.32 -23.56
CA LEU A 13 -2.20 -42.23 -22.78
C LEU A 13 -2.78 -40.90 -23.25
N ALA A 14 -3.77 -40.37 -22.53
CA ALA A 14 -4.02 -38.91 -22.42
C ALA A 14 -5.31 -38.61 -21.62
N LEU A 15 -5.25 -38.72 -20.29
CA LEU A 15 -6.31 -38.21 -19.40
C LEU A 15 -5.76 -37.31 -18.27
N ALA A 16 -4.60 -36.67 -18.48
CA ALA A 16 -3.98 -35.79 -17.49
C ALA A 16 -4.23 -34.28 -17.71
N ALA A 17 -5.13 -33.88 -18.61
CA ALA A 17 -5.30 -32.48 -19.02
C ALA A 17 -6.32 -31.65 -18.21
N CYS A 18 -7.06 -32.25 -17.27
CA CYS A 18 -7.98 -31.52 -16.39
C CYS A 18 -7.40 -31.38 -14.98
N GLN A 19 -6.35 -30.57 -14.85
CA GLN A 19 -5.99 -30.04 -13.53
C GLN A 19 -6.85 -28.78 -13.29
N PRO A 20 -7.65 -28.70 -12.21
CA PRO A 20 -8.34 -27.48 -11.86
C PRO A 20 -7.29 -26.37 -11.67
N LYS A 21 -7.41 -25.29 -12.44
CA LYS A 21 -6.59 -24.09 -12.28
C LYS A 21 -6.72 -23.63 -10.83
N PRO A 22 -5.63 -23.52 -10.05
CA PRO A 22 -5.71 -22.97 -8.71
C PRO A 22 -6.34 -21.59 -8.81
N SER A 23 -7.52 -21.43 -8.22
CA SER A 23 -8.10 -20.10 -8.01
C SER A 23 -7.08 -19.32 -7.21
N PRO A 24 -6.67 -18.11 -7.64
CA PRO A 24 -5.80 -17.29 -6.82
C PRO A 24 -6.50 -17.11 -5.48
N SER A 25 -5.88 -17.61 -4.40
CA SER A 25 -6.35 -17.35 -3.04
C SER A 25 -6.62 -15.86 -2.96
N ALA A 26 -7.85 -15.48 -2.60
CA ALA A 26 -8.21 -14.10 -2.39
C ALA A 26 -7.15 -13.51 -1.46
N THR A 27 -6.25 -12.70 -2.02
CA THR A 27 -5.19 -12.06 -1.23
C THR A 27 -5.96 -11.21 -0.23
N GLN A 28 -5.91 -11.57 1.05
CA GLN A 28 -6.49 -10.73 2.08
C GLN A 28 -5.89 -9.34 1.87
N GLY A 29 -6.75 -8.36 1.56
CA GLY A 29 -6.30 -7.02 1.18
C GLY A 29 -5.36 -6.45 2.25
N GLN A 30 -4.36 -5.67 1.82
CA GLN A 30 -3.36 -5.09 2.73
C GLN A 30 -4.05 -4.36 3.88
N SER A 31 -3.53 -4.53 5.10
CA SER A 31 -4.12 -3.90 6.27
C SER A 31 -3.83 -2.41 6.33
N ALA A 32 -4.70 -1.67 7.02
CA ALA A 32 -4.48 -0.27 7.32
C ALA A 32 -3.09 -0.01 7.93
N LEU A 33 -2.61 -0.92 8.80
CA LEU A 33 -1.28 -0.83 9.40
C LEU A 33 -0.18 -0.98 8.35
N ASP A 34 -0.22 -2.04 7.52
CA ASP A 34 0.79 -2.28 6.49
C ASP A 34 0.89 -1.13 5.47
N VAL A 35 -0.26 -0.52 5.16
CA VAL A 35 -0.31 0.67 4.28
C VAL A 35 0.26 1.89 4.99
N MET A 36 -0.13 2.14 6.24
CA MET A 36 0.33 3.33 6.96
C MET A 36 1.80 3.27 7.37
N GLU A 37 2.38 2.10 7.59
CA GLU A 37 3.83 1.95 7.77
C GLU A 37 4.60 2.44 6.52
N ARG A 38 4.15 2.06 5.33
CA ARG A 38 4.76 2.52 4.07
C ARG A 38 4.58 4.02 3.86
N VAL A 39 3.38 4.54 4.12
CA VAL A 39 3.09 5.98 4.06
C VAL A 39 3.96 6.75 5.05
N ALA A 40 4.13 6.26 6.27
CA ALA A 40 4.96 6.88 7.29
C ALA A 40 6.44 6.90 6.89
N VAL A 41 6.97 5.80 6.33
CA VAL A 41 8.34 5.74 5.83
C VAL A 41 8.55 6.70 4.65
N GLY A 42 7.61 6.72 3.69
CA GLY A 42 7.64 7.62 2.55
C GLY A 42 7.64 9.09 2.97
N ALA A 43 6.69 9.49 3.81
CA ALA A 43 6.60 10.85 4.34
C ALA A 43 7.86 11.24 5.13
N ASN A 44 8.37 10.37 5.99
CA ASN A 44 9.58 10.65 6.74
C ASN A 44 10.79 10.88 5.82
N ASN A 45 10.98 10.02 4.82
CA ASN A 45 12.14 10.09 3.94
C ASN A 45 12.03 11.26 2.95
N CYS A 46 10.86 11.45 2.34
CA CYS A 46 10.68 12.36 1.22
C CYS A 46 10.20 13.75 1.59
N TRP A 47 9.52 13.93 2.74
CA TRP A 47 9.12 15.26 3.20
C TRP A 47 10.06 15.78 4.29
N ILE A 48 10.44 14.94 5.24
CA ILE A 48 11.17 15.39 6.45
C ILE A 48 12.68 15.28 6.29
N LYS A 49 13.22 14.07 6.09
CA LYS A 49 14.67 13.81 6.03
C LYS A 49 15.33 14.39 4.78
N SER A 50 14.61 14.43 3.65
CA SER A 50 15.07 15.08 2.42
C SER A 50 15.21 16.60 2.56
N GLY A 51 14.58 17.21 3.57
CA GLY A 51 14.55 18.67 3.73
C GLY A 51 13.65 19.37 2.71
N ASP A 52 12.56 18.72 2.28
CA ASP A 52 11.67 19.27 1.25
C ASP A 52 11.20 20.70 1.60
N PRO A 53 11.36 21.69 0.69
CA PRO A 53 11.02 23.08 0.97
C PRO A 53 9.56 23.31 1.39
N ALA A 54 8.63 22.48 0.90
CA ALA A 54 7.21 22.58 1.26
C ALA A 54 6.92 22.02 2.65
N PHE A 55 7.79 21.14 3.17
CA PHE A 55 7.59 20.45 4.44
C PHE A 55 8.57 20.84 5.56
N LYS A 56 9.61 21.62 5.25
CA LYS A 56 10.65 22.07 6.21
C LYS A 56 10.13 22.84 7.43
N ALA A 57 8.92 23.40 7.36
CA ALA A 57 8.29 24.09 8.48
C ALA A 57 7.53 23.15 9.44
N TYR A 58 7.43 21.85 9.11
CA TYR A 58 6.60 20.88 9.83
C TYR A 58 7.39 19.68 10.32
N SER A 59 7.04 19.18 11.50
CA SER A 59 7.51 17.91 12.05
C SER A 59 6.44 16.85 11.85
N MET A 60 6.85 15.59 11.67
CA MET A 60 5.94 14.45 11.54
C MET A 60 5.92 13.62 12.82
N ALA A 61 4.73 13.22 13.27
CA ALA A 61 4.53 12.29 14.37
C ALA A 61 3.79 11.03 13.88
N PRO A 62 4.40 9.84 13.93
CA PRO A 62 3.72 8.59 13.60
C PRO A 62 2.96 8.04 14.81
N GLU A 63 1.66 7.82 14.65
CA GLU A 63 0.75 7.19 15.63
C GLU A 63 0.19 5.89 15.03
N LEU A 64 1.09 4.95 14.75
CA LEU A 64 0.75 3.68 14.10
C LEU A 64 0.19 2.64 15.09
N ASN A 65 0.51 2.78 16.38
CA ASN A 65 -0.02 1.95 17.47
C ASN A 65 -1.42 2.43 17.91
N SER A 66 -2.35 2.46 16.96
CA SER A 66 -3.72 2.86 17.23
C SER A 66 -4.54 1.67 17.76
N PHE A 67 -4.90 1.70 19.04
CA PHE A 67 -5.85 0.73 19.63
C PHE A 67 -7.24 0.77 18.99
N SER A 68 -7.59 1.88 18.32
CA SER A 68 -8.87 2.05 17.62
C SER A 68 -8.85 1.54 16.17
N GLY A 69 -7.76 0.88 15.74
CA GLY A 69 -7.64 0.30 14.40
C GLY A 69 -7.49 1.34 13.28
N LYS A 70 -7.13 2.59 13.62
CA LYS A 70 -6.96 3.72 12.70
C LYS A 70 -5.54 4.30 12.82
N PRO A 71 -4.50 3.58 12.35
CA PRO A 71 -3.14 4.09 12.32
C PRO A 71 -3.08 5.40 11.52
N ARG A 72 -2.27 6.35 11.99
CA ARG A 72 -2.15 7.67 11.36
C ARG A 72 -0.75 8.25 11.46
N ILE A 73 -0.46 9.21 10.57
CA ILE A 73 0.64 10.16 10.72
C ILE A 73 0.06 11.56 10.84
N LEU A 74 0.73 12.40 11.62
CA LEU A 74 0.38 13.79 11.85
C LEU A 74 1.52 14.68 11.38
N LEU A 75 1.22 15.80 10.73
CA LEU A 75 2.18 16.90 10.59
C LEU A 75 1.75 18.05 11.49
N VAL A 76 2.70 18.52 12.28
CA VAL A 76 2.55 19.66 13.20
C VAL A 76 3.60 20.71 12.88
N ARG A 77 3.41 21.95 13.32
CA ARG A 77 4.41 23.00 13.13
C ARG A 77 5.67 22.67 13.93
N ARG A 78 6.83 22.66 13.26
CA ARG A 78 8.12 22.39 13.91
C ARG A 78 8.42 23.50 14.92
N GLY A 79 8.81 23.11 16.14
CA GLY A 79 9.21 24.05 17.20
C GLY A 79 8.08 24.84 17.84
N SER A 80 6.81 24.52 17.52
CA SER A 80 5.66 25.15 18.19
C SER A 80 5.23 24.35 19.42
N SER A 81 4.75 25.05 20.45
CA SER A 81 4.01 24.44 21.56
C SER A 81 2.58 24.06 21.17
N ASP A 82 2.09 24.57 20.03
CA ASP A 82 0.81 24.16 19.47
C ASP A 82 0.95 22.80 18.77
N ILE A 83 0.44 21.77 19.45
CA ILE A 83 0.47 20.37 18.97
C ILE A 83 -0.66 20.04 17.99
N ARG A 84 -1.47 21.03 17.56
CA ARG A 84 -2.57 20.80 16.62
C ARG A 84 -2.05 20.27 15.27
N PRO A 85 -2.53 19.12 14.81
CA PRO A 85 -2.19 18.61 13.48
C PRO A 85 -2.72 19.53 12.37
N LEU A 86 -1.85 19.86 11.41
CA LEU A 86 -2.18 20.60 10.20
C LEU A 86 -2.47 19.67 9.02
N LEU A 87 -1.95 18.44 9.08
CA LEU A 87 -2.28 17.34 8.19
C LEU A 87 -2.40 16.08 9.03
N VAL A 88 -3.45 15.32 8.78
CA VAL A 88 -3.63 13.96 9.28
C VAL A 88 -3.76 13.06 8.06
N VAL A 89 -2.95 12.00 8.01
CA VAL A 89 -3.13 10.91 7.06
C VAL A 89 -3.39 9.65 7.87
N GLN A 90 -4.51 8.99 7.62
CA GLN A 90 -4.90 7.79 8.36
C GLN A 90 -5.38 6.70 7.41
N ALA A 91 -5.44 5.47 7.90
CA ALA A 91 -6.10 4.39 7.18
C ALA A 91 -7.02 3.55 8.06
N GLU A 92 -8.00 2.89 7.45
CA GLU A 92 -8.90 1.94 8.10
C GLU A 92 -9.15 0.70 7.24
N GLY A 93 -9.52 -0.42 7.87
CA GLY A 93 -10.02 -1.62 7.18
C GLY A 93 -8.95 -2.53 6.57
N ARG A 94 -9.46 -3.55 5.87
CA ARG A 94 -8.76 -4.61 5.11
C ARG A 94 -9.67 -5.02 3.94
N PRO A 95 -9.49 -4.50 2.71
CA PRO A 95 -8.39 -3.66 2.27
C PRO A 95 -8.38 -2.27 2.90
N ALA A 96 -7.18 -1.73 3.12
CA ALA A 96 -6.99 -0.40 3.67
C ALA A 96 -7.61 0.70 2.79
N ARG A 97 -8.35 1.62 3.41
CA ARG A 97 -8.72 2.90 2.83
C ARG A 97 -7.93 4.01 3.50
N VAL A 98 -7.22 4.81 2.70
CA VAL A 98 -6.39 5.91 3.18
C VAL A 98 -7.10 7.22 2.95
N GLU A 99 -7.08 8.09 3.95
CA GLU A 99 -7.65 9.43 3.92
C GLU A 99 -6.61 10.45 4.38
N ALA A 100 -6.64 11.63 3.78
CA ALA A 100 -5.83 12.77 4.18
C ALA A 100 -6.74 13.99 4.39
N PHE A 101 -6.62 14.64 5.54
CA PHE A 101 -7.44 15.80 5.90
C PHE A 101 -6.70 16.77 6.82
N GLY A 102 -7.27 17.96 7.00
CA GLY A 102 -6.71 19.04 7.83
C GLY A 102 -6.41 20.30 7.01
N PRO A 103 -5.98 21.39 7.67
CA PRO A 103 -5.69 22.67 7.03
C PRO A 103 -4.83 22.59 5.77
N MET A 104 -3.79 21.76 5.74
CA MET A 104 -2.90 21.63 4.57
C MET A 104 -3.59 21.08 3.33
N MET A 105 -4.73 20.40 3.47
CA MET A 105 -5.51 19.90 2.34
C MET A 105 -6.35 20.99 1.65
N ASN A 106 -6.42 22.19 2.23
CA ASN A 106 -7.06 23.36 1.63
C ASN A 106 -6.05 24.31 0.95
N GLU A 107 -4.76 23.96 0.98
CA GLU A 107 -3.68 24.75 0.39
C GLU A 107 -3.33 24.25 -1.02
N PRO A 108 -2.59 25.04 -1.83
CA PRO A 108 -2.08 24.60 -3.14
C PRO A 108 -1.24 23.32 -3.10
N LEU A 109 -0.66 22.99 -1.94
CA LEU A 109 0.15 21.79 -1.72
C LEU A 109 -0.69 20.49 -1.66
N SER A 110 -2.00 20.59 -1.48
CA SER A 110 -2.92 19.44 -1.30
C SER A 110 -2.82 18.38 -2.39
N ALA A 111 -2.73 18.78 -3.66
CA ALA A 111 -2.62 17.86 -4.79
C ALA A 111 -1.34 17.01 -4.71
N ARG A 112 -0.22 17.64 -4.30
CA ARG A 112 1.06 16.95 -4.11
C ARG A 112 0.98 15.97 -2.94
N ILE A 113 0.40 16.38 -1.81
CA ILE A 113 0.18 15.51 -0.65
C ILE A 113 -0.62 14.27 -1.06
N ALA A 114 -1.74 14.46 -1.78
CA ALA A 114 -2.58 13.36 -2.24
C ALA A 114 -1.83 12.41 -3.19
N ALA A 115 -1.03 12.95 -4.11
CA ALA A 115 -0.24 12.15 -5.05
C ALA A 115 0.84 11.33 -4.33
N ASP A 116 1.57 11.93 -3.39
CA ASP A 116 2.60 11.26 -2.58
C ASP A 116 2.00 10.14 -1.72
N VAL A 117 0.93 10.42 -0.98
CA VAL A 117 0.24 9.41 -0.15
C VAL A 117 -0.33 8.27 -1.01
N SER A 118 -0.92 8.58 -2.17
CA SER A 118 -1.43 7.57 -3.11
C SER A 118 -0.29 6.69 -3.65
N ARG A 119 0.85 7.29 -3.98
CA ARG A 119 2.02 6.58 -4.50
C ARG A 119 2.64 5.65 -3.44
N TRP A 120 2.75 6.09 -2.19
CA TRP A 120 3.30 5.27 -1.10
C TRP A 120 2.35 4.19 -0.60
N SER A 121 1.04 4.47 -0.56
CA SER A 121 0.05 3.44 -0.21
C SER A 121 0.05 2.26 -1.20
N LYS A 122 0.42 2.52 -2.45
CA LYS A 122 0.63 1.50 -3.49
C LYS A 122 2.02 0.83 -3.45
N GLY A 123 2.93 1.28 -2.57
CA GLY A 123 4.21 0.64 -2.31
C GLY A 123 5.43 1.23 -3.01
N SER A 124 5.31 2.41 -3.64
CA SER A 124 6.49 3.13 -4.09
C SER A 124 7.37 3.54 -2.91
N LYS A 125 8.68 3.56 -3.14
CA LYS A 125 9.69 3.99 -2.16
C LYS A 125 10.31 5.35 -2.51
N GLY A 126 9.94 5.92 -3.66
CA GLY A 126 10.53 7.14 -4.18
C GLY A 126 9.84 8.41 -3.71
N CYS A 127 10.63 9.48 -3.71
CA CYS A 127 10.16 10.85 -3.83
C CYS A 127 9.93 11.08 -5.33
#